data_AF-A0A926ZHQ9-F1
#
_entry.id   AF-A0A926ZHQ9-F1
#
_cell.length_a   1.000
_cell.length_b   1.000
_cell.length_c   1.000
_cell.angle_alpha   90.00
_cell.angle_beta   90.00
_cell.angle_gamma   90.00
#
_symmetry.space_group_name_H-M   'P 1'
#
loop_
_entity.id
_entity.type
_entity.pdbx_description
1 polymer ?
#
loop_
_entity_poly.entity_id
_entity_poly.type
_entity_poly.pdbx_seq_one_letter_code
_entity_poly.pdbx_strand_id
1 'polypeptide(L)'
;MSQRVTIAVTESLFARLQPVKHQFNISAICQEALKMAITYEELKVQLTEQENWVERLQTEKKVLLNKVRQEGFELGIRSSAKLSYKDFRHFERVQPLAVALNEDVLDYLWTFLNLKDYPEQARLNDADFAYLLQVDPQSRISFAQGWIDGVLSVWQTIKTQVDNVQ
;
A
#
# COMPACT_ATOMS: atom_id res chain seq x y z
N MET A 1 44.98 -5.40 -7.32
CA MET A 1 45.75 -5.68 -6.09
C MET A 1 45.16 -6.92 -5.43
N SER A 2 45.98 -7.86 -4.95
CA SER A 2 45.50 -9.06 -4.25
C SER A 2 45.88 -9.00 -2.77
N GLN A 3 44.98 -9.43 -1.89
CA GLN A 3 45.23 -9.56 -0.46
C GLN A 3 45.28 -11.04 -0.07
N ARG A 4 46.17 -11.40 0.87
CA ARG A 4 46.38 -12.78 1.28
C ARG A 4 45.46 -13.14 2.44
N VAL A 5 44.66 -14.19 2.26
CA VAL A 5 43.82 -14.79 3.30
C VAL A 5 44.41 -16.16 3.66
N THR A 6 44.58 -16.44 4.94
CA THR A 6 45.05 -17.74 5.45
C THR A 6 43.86 -18.53 5.97
N ILE A 7 43.65 -19.75 5.45
CA ILE A 7 42.53 -20.62 5.84
C ILE A 7 43.12 -21.85 6.55
N ALA A 8 42.66 -22.11 7.76
CA ALA A 8 42.95 -23.36 8.46
C ALA A 8 42.00 -24.46 7.99
N VAL A 9 42.53 -25.66 7.79
CA VAL A 9 41.75 -26.86 7.43
C VAL A 9 41.83 -27.87 8.56
N THR A 10 40.80 -28.69 8.73
CA THR A 10 40.79 -29.76 9.72
C THR A 10 41.86 -30.80 9.41
N GLU A 11 42.43 -31.43 10.43
CA GLU A 11 43.49 -32.43 10.28
C GLU A 11 43.07 -33.60 9.37
N SER A 12 41.81 -34.04 9.48
CA SER A 12 41.24 -35.09 8.65
C SER A 12 41.16 -34.71 7.16
N LEU A 13 40.81 -33.45 6.85
CA LEU A 13 40.78 -32.94 5.48
C LEU A 13 42.19 -32.78 4.92
N PHE A 14 43.11 -32.28 5.75
CA PHE A 14 44.52 -32.13 5.38
C PHE A 14 45.16 -33.47 5.03
N ALA A 15 44.98 -34.50 5.87
CA ALA A 15 45.50 -35.84 5.64
C ALA A 15 44.97 -36.46 4.33
N ARG A 16 43.69 -36.24 4.01
CA ARG A 16 43.06 -36.71 2.76
C ARG A 16 43.50 -35.92 1.53
N LEU A 17 43.88 -34.65 1.69
CA LEU A 17 44.33 -33.80 0.59
C LEU A 17 45.76 -34.11 0.15
N GLN A 18 46.65 -34.51 1.07
CA GLN A 18 48.06 -34.82 0.77
C GLN A 18 48.28 -35.71 -0.46
N PRO A 19 47.64 -36.89 -0.59
CA PRO A 19 47.91 -37.80 -1.71
C PRO A 19 47.45 -37.25 -3.08
N VAL A 20 46.54 -36.28 -3.11
CA VAL A 20 45.91 -35.77 -4.35
C VAL A 20 46.18 -34.29 -4.61
N LYS A 21 46.95 -33.62 -3.74
CA LYS A 21 47.17 -32.17 -3.74
C LYS A 21 47.63 -31.61 -5.10
N HIS A 22 48.49 -32.35 -5.80
CA HIS A 22 49.06 -31.92 -7.09
C HIS A 22 48.04 -31.90 -8.24
N GLN A 23 46.90 -32.57 -8.08
CA GLN A 23 45.83 -32.63 -9.07
C GLN A 23 44.85 -31.46 -8.96
N PHE A 24 44.96 -30.65 -7.89
CA PHE A 24 44.04 -29.54 -7.62
C PHE A 24 44.74 -28.19 -7.70
N ASN A 25 44.11 -27.25 -8.40
CA ASN A 25 44.39 -25.83 -8.19
C ASN A 25 43.59 -25.34 -6.98
N ILE A 26 44.11 -25.62 -5.78
CA ILE A 26 43.45 -25.30 -4.51
C ILE A 26 43.12 -23.81 -4.43
N SER A 27 44.02 -22.93 -4.91
CA SER A 27 43.79 -21.49 -4.90
C SER A 27 42.58 -21.11 -5.75
N ALA A 28 42.47 -21.64 -6.98
CA ALA A 28 41.33 -21.35 -7.86
C ALA A 28 40.02 -21.88 -7.28
N ILE A 29 40.02 -23.12 -6.77
CA ILE A 29 38.84 -23.76 -6.16
C ILE A 29 38.37 -22.97 -4.93
N CYS A 30 39.29 -22.57 -4.04
CA CYS A 30 38.94 -21.76 -2.88
C CYS A 30 38.45 -20.36 -3.26
N GLN A 31 39.06 -19.72 -4.26
CA GLN A 31 38.62 -18.40 -4.74
C GLN A 31 37.22 -18.45 -5.37
N GLU A 32 36.92 -19.50 -6.14
CA GLU A 32 35.61 -19.68 -6.76
C GLU A 32 34.54 -19.98 -5.70
N ALA A 33 34.83 -20.87 -4.74
CA ALA A 33 33.94 -21.15 -3.63
C ALA A 33 33.67 -19.90 -2.77
N LEU A 34 34.71 -19.11 -2.47
CA LEU A 34 34.56 -17.84 -1.76
C LEU A 34 33.73 -16.83 -2.56
N LYS A 35 33.97 -16.72 -3.88
CA LYS A 35 33.19 -15.82 -4.74
C LYS A 35 31.71 -16.19 -4.72
N MET A 36 31.38 -17.47 -4.87
CA MET A 36 29.99 -17.93 -4.82
C MET A 36 29.34 -17.68 -3.46
N ALA A 37 30.05 -17.97 -2.36
CA ALA A 37 29.54 -17.73 -1.01
C ALA A 37 29.33 -16.23 -0.72
N ILE A 38 30.26 -15.37 -1.15
CA ILE A 38 30.14 -13.91 -1.02
C ILE A 38 28.94 -13.41 -1.82
N THR A 39 28.82 -13.78 -3.10
CA THR A 39 27.69 -13.37 -3.93
C THR A 39 26.36 -13.82 -3.34
N TYR A 40 26.29 -15.02 -2.76
CA TYR A 40 25.08 -15.49 -2.08
C TYR A 40 24.71 -14.62 -0.86
N GLU A 41 25.67 -14.30 0.00
CA GLU A 41 25.42 -13.44 1.16
C GLU A 41 25.10 -11.99 0.74
N GLU A 42 25.76 -11.45 -0.30
CA GLU A 42 25.44 -10.14 -0.87
C GLU A 42 23.99 -10.08 -1.39
N LEU A 43 23.55 -11.10 -2.13
CA LEU A 43 22.17 -11.20 -2.61
C LEU A 43 21.17 -11.30 -1.45
N LYS A 44 21.51 -12.04 -0.39
CA LYS A 44 20.66 -12.16 0.80
C LYS A 44 20.51 -10.84 1.52
N VAL A 45 21.60 -10.08 1.71
CA VAL A 45 21.55 -8.73 2.31
C VAL A 45 20.68 -7.80 1.46
N GLN A 46 20.87 -7.80 0.13
CA GLN A 46 20.06 -6.98 -0.78
C GLN A 46 18.56 -7.34 -0.73
N LEU A 47 18.23 -8.63 -0.64
CA LEU A 47 16.84 -9.10 -0.49
C LEU A 47 16.23 -8.63 0.82
N THR A 48 16.94 -8.78 1.94
CA THR A 48 16.47 -8.30 3.25
C THR A 48 16.29 -6.78 3.26
N GLU A 49 17.20 -6.03 2.64
CA GLU A 49 17.04 -4.59 2.46
C GLU A 49 15.77 -4.28 1.63
N GLN A 50 15.57 -4.96 0.50
CA GLN A 50 14.37 -4.81 -0.32
C GLN A 50 13.07 -5.13 0.44
N GLU A 51 13.04 -6.20 1.21
CA GLU A 51 11.88 -6.55 2.04
C GLU A 51 11.56 -5.45 3.06
N ASN A 52 12.59 -4.90 3.72
CA ASN A 52 12.42 -3.77 4.64
C ASN A 52 11.87 -2.51 3.92
N TRP A 53 12.31 -2.23 2.69
CA TRP A 53 11.77 -1.14 1.89
C TRP A 53 10.29 -1.35 1.56
N VAL A 54 9.92 -2.57 1.16
CA VAL A 54 8.53 -2.92 0.83
C VAL A 54 7.62 -2.75 2.06
N GLU A 55 8.03 -3.26 3.22
CA GLU A 55 7.23 -3.14 4.45
C GLU A 55 7.03 -1.67 4.87
N ARG A 56 8.10 -0.87 4.80
CA ARG A 56 8.03 0.57 5.07
C ARG A 56 7.03 1.27 4.14
N LEU A 57 7.16 1.05 2.83
CA LEU A 57 6.30 1.68 1.83
C LEU A 57 4.84 1.20 1.91
N GLN A 58 4.60 -0.07 2.26
CA GLN A 58 3.25 -0.58 2.51
C GLN A 58 2.60 0.11 3.72
N THR A 59 3.38 0.33 4.78
CA THR A 59 2.92 1.07 5.96
C THR A 59 2.58 2.51 5.62
N GLU A 60 3.47 3.21 4.90
CA GLU A 60 3.23 4.58 4.42
C GLU A 60 1.98 4.65 3.54
N LYS A 61 1.81 3.72 2.59
CA LYS A 61 0.62 3.62 1.75
C LYS A 61 -0.65 3.46 2.59
N LYS A 62 -0.64 2.59 3.60
CA LYS A 62 -1.80 2.37 4.48
C LYS A 62 -2.18 3.63 5.24
N VAL A 63 -1.19 4.36 5.77
CA VAL A 63 -1.42 5.63 6.46
C VAL A 63 -2.02 6.67 5.52
N LEU A 64 -1.49 6.78 4.29
CA LEU A 64 -2.03 7.70 3.27
C LEU A 64 -3.47 7.36 2.90
N LEU A 65 -3.78 6.10 2.63
CA LEU A 65 -5.15 5.67 2.29
C LEU A 65 -6.14 5.95 3.43
N ASN A 66 -5.72 5.80 4.69
CA ASN A 66 -6.55 6.15 5.83
C ASN A 66 -6.82 7.65 5.91
N LYS A 67 -5.81 8.50 5.66
CA LYS A 67 -5.98 9.95 5.56
C LYS A 67 -6.98 10.32 4.46
N VAL A 68 -6.84 9.69 3.29
CA VAL A 68 -7.77 9.86 2.15
C VAL A 68 -9.20 9.48 2.49
N ARG A 69 -9.39 8.36 3.18
CA ARG A 69 -10.71 7.96 3.67
C ARG A 69 -11.28 8.98 4.66
N GLN A 70 -10.46 9.48 5.59
CA GLN A 70 -10.90 10.44 6.60
C GLN A 70 -11.35 11.77 5.98
N GLU A 71 -10.60 12.30 5.02
CA GLU A 71 -10.98 13.51 4.28
C GLU A 71 -12.30 13.32 3.53
N GLY A 72 -12.47 12.15 2.89
CA GLY A 72 -13.73 11.77 2.27
C GLY A 72 -14.88 11.78 3.27
N PHE A 73 -14.68 11.18 4.44
CA PHE A 73 -15.67 11.11 5.53
C PHE A 73 -16.11 12.48 6.04
N GLU A 74 -15.16 13.36 6.35
CA GLU A 74 -15.45 14.72 6.81
C GLU A 74 -16.20 15.54 5.75
N LEU A 75 -15.85 15.34 4.48
CA LEU A 75 -16.58 15.95 3.38
C LEU A 75 -17.99 15.36 3.23
N GLY A 76 -18.17 14.06 3.42
CA GLY A 76 -19.47 13.38 3.45
C GLY A 76 -20.40 14.01 4.50
N ILE A 77 -19.90 14.22 5.72
CA ILE A 77 -20.64 14.92 6.78
C ILE A 77 -21.00 16.34 6.34
N ARG A 78 -20.02 17.15 5.90
CA ARG A 78 -20.25 18.55 5.52
C ARG A 78 -21.22 18.72 4.35
N SER A 79 -21.21 17.78 3.41
CA SER A 79 -22.05 17.80 2.22
C SER A 79 -23.46 17.24 2.45
N SER A 80 -23.67 16.49 3.54
CA SER A 80 -24.94 15.83 3.86
C SER A 80 -26.14 16.79 3.90
N ALA A 81 -25.95 18.02 4.37
CA ALA A 81 -27.00 19.04 4.43
C ALA A 81 -27.55 19.46 3.05
N LYS A 82 -26.82 19.17 1.97
CA LYS A 82 -27.20 19.46 0.58
C LYS A 82 -27.84 18.25 -0.12
N LEU A 83 -27.89 17.10 0.53
CA LEU A 83 -28.44 15.87 -0.05
C LEU A 83 -29.95 15.80 0.19
N SER A 84 -30.66 15.25 -0.79
CA SER A 84 -32.09 14.97 -0.68
C SER A 84 -32.34 13.64 0.05
N TYR A 85 -33.58 13.43 0.52
CA TYR A 85 -34.01 12.14 1.07
C TYR A 85 -33.74 10.97 0.10
N LYS A 86 -33.96 11.19 -1.21
CA LYS A 86 -33.69 10.16 -2.24
C LYS A 86 -32.21 9.80 -2.30
N ASP A 87 -31.32 10.77 -2.11
CA ASP A 87 -29.88 10.53 -2.09
C ASP A 87 -29.49 9.68 -0.87
N PHE A 88 -30.00 10.01 0.32
CA PHE A 88 -29.75 9.20 1.52
C PHE A 88 -30.22 7.75 1.36
N ARG A 89 -31.43 7.54 0.82
CA ARG A 89 -31.96 6.19 0.55
C ARG A 89 -31.16 5.46 -0.52
N HIS A 90 -30.67 6.17 -1.53
CA HIS A 90 -29.80 5.60 -2.55
C HIS A 90 -28.49 5.10 -1.93
N PHE A 91 -27.80 5.94 -1.16
CA PHE A 91 -26.52 5.59 -0.52
C PHE A 91 -26.66 4.48 0.53
N GLU A 92 -27.75 4.46 1.30
CA GLU A 92 -28.04 3.38 2.24
C GLU A 92 -28.19 2.04 1.50
N ARG A 93 -28.84 2.03 0.33
CA ARG A 93 -29.01 0.83 -0.48
C ARG A 93 -27.69 0.36 -1.12
N VAL A 94 -26.83 1.29 -1.53
CA VAL A 94 -25.56 0.93 -2.21
C VAL A 94 -24.41 0.69 -1.23
N GLN A 95 -24.52 1.04 0.05
CA GLN A 95 -23.48 0.79 1.06
C GLN A 95 -22.97 -0.66 1.10
N PRO A 96 -23.83 -1.71 1.09
CA PRO A 96 -23.35 -3.09 1.10
C PRO A 96 -22.58 -3.45 -0.16
N LEU A 97 -22.90 -2.79 -1.28
CA LEU A 97 -22.21 -2.92 -2.56
C LEU A 97 -20.93 -2.08 -2.60
N ALA A 98 -20.81 -1.06 -1.74
CA ALA A 98 -19.67 -0.17 -1.70
C ALA A 98 -18.38 -0.84 -1.17
N VAL A 99 -18.55 -1.94 -0.41
CA VAL A 99 -17.46 -2.84 -0.01
C VAL A 99 -16.81 -3.50 -1.23
N ALA A 100 -17.57 -3.63 -2.33
CA ALA A 100 -17.14 -4.20 -3.59
C ALA A 100 -17.03 -3.14 -4.71
N LEU A 101 -16.82 -1.85 -4.37
CA LEU A 101 -16.61 -0.79 -5.36
C LEU A 101 -15.58 -1.23 -6.41
N ASN A 102 -16.07 -1.58 -7.59
CA ASN A 102 -15.27 -1.73 -8.80
C ASN A 102 -15.15 -0.36 -9.49
N GLU A 103 -14.29 -0.26 -10.50
CA GLU A 103 -14.07 0.99 -11.24
C GLU A 103 -15.37 1.59 -11.82
N ASP A 104 -16.32 0.77 -12.25
CA ASP A 104 -17.58 1.25 -12.84
C ASP A 104 -18.48 1.99 -11.84
N VAL A 105 -18.63 1.47 -10.62
CA VAL A 105 -19.44 2.13 -9.57
C VAL A 105 -18.69 3.35 -9.02
N LEU A 106 -17.36 3.31 -9.02
CA LEU A 106 -16.52 4.46 -8.69
C LEU A 106 -16.75 5.61 -9.67
N ASP A 107 -16.81 5.36 -10.98
CA ASP A 107 -16.98 6.42 -11.99
C ASP A 107 -18.30 7.18 -11.85
N TYR A 108 -19.40 6.48 -11.54
CA TYR A 108 -20.68 7.13 -11.27
C TYR A 108 -20.61 8.06 -10.05
N LEU A 109 -20.07 7.56 -8.94
CA LEU A 109 -19.94 8.34 -7.71
C LEU A 109 -18.93 9.50 -7.87
N TRP A 110 -17.83 9.26 -8.59
CA TRP A 110 -16.81 10.26 -8.85
C TRP A 110 -17.36 11.39 -9.73
N THR A 111 -18.18 11.05 -10.73
CA THR A 111 -18.90 12.04 -11.53
C THR A 111 -19.83 12.89 -10.66
N PHE A 112 -20.58 12.28 -9.75
CA PHE A 112 -21.41 13.01 -8.78
C PHE A 112 -20.60 13.95 -7.89
N LEU A 113 -19.46 13.49 -7.37
CA LEU A 113 -18.57 14.30 -6.53
C LEU A 113 -17.94 15.46 -7.31
N ASN A 114 -17.51 15.23 -8.56
CA ASN A 114 -16.97 16.26 -9.45
C ASN A 114 -18.02 17.32 -9.79
N LEU A 115 -19.27 16.92 -10.07
CA LEU A 115 -20.37 17.86 -10.34
C LEU A 115 -20.68 18.80 -9.16
N LYS A 116 -20.18 18.50 -7.96
CA LYS A 116 -20.34 19.30 -6.75
C LYS A 116 -19.06 20.01 -6.31
N ASP A 117 -18.00 19.95 -7.12
CA ASP A 117 -16.66 20.49 -6.85
C ASP A 117 -16.04 20.02 -5.52
N TYR A 118 -16.45 18.85 -5.05
CA TYR A 118 -16.03 18.32 -3.76
C TYR A 118 -14.56 17.87 -3.74
N PRO A 119 -14.03 17.20 -4.78
CA PRO A 119 -12.60 16.95 -4.87
C PRO A 119 -11.80 18.25 -4.88
N GLU A 120 -12.21 19.27 -5.65
CA GLU A 120 -11.52 20.57 -5.68
C GLU A 120 -11.49 21.27 -4.31
N GLN A 121 -12.56 21.17 -3.53
CA GLN A 121 -12.59 21.72 -2.16
C GLN A 121 -11.62 20.99 -1.21
N ALA A 122 -11.42 19.69 -1.39
CA ALA A 122 -10.39 18.93 -0.65
C ALA A 122 -8.97 19.24 -1.16
N ARG A 123 -8.81 19.53 -2.45
CA ARG A 123 -7.52 19.88 -3.11
C ARG A 123 -6.93 21.21 -2.65
N LEU A 124 -7.75 22.14 -2.14
CA LEU A 124 -7.28 23.48 -1.73
C LEU A 124 -6.32 23.47 -0.53
N ASN A 125 -6.32 22.40 0.27
CA ASN A 125 -5.54 22.36 1.51
C ASN A 125 -4.29 21.45 1.45
N ASP A 126 -4.18 20.58 0.44
CA ASP A 126 -3.10 19.60 0.32
C ASP A 126 -2.86 19.22 -1.17
N ALA A 127 -1.78 19.73 -1.76
CA ALA A 127 -1.45 19.51 -3.17
C ALA A 127 -1.03 18.05 -3.46
N ASP A 128 -0.40 17.39 -2.49
CA ASP A 128 -0.01 15.99 -2.62
C ASP A 128 -1.25 15.10 -2.58
N PHE A 129 -2.24 15.46 -1.76
CA PHE A 129 -3.56 14.84 -1.75
C PHE A 129 -4.29 14.98 -3.08
N ALA A 130 -4.24 16.17 -3.68
CA ALA A 130 -4.83 16.43 -4.99
C ALA A 130 -4.25 15.51 -6.07
N TYR A 131 -2.93 15.35 -6.05
CA TYR A 131 -2.21 14.47 -6.96
C TYR A 131 -2.60 13.00 -6.73
N LEU A 132 -2.65 12.53 -5.48
CA LEU A 132 -3.04 11.16 -5.15
C LEU A 132 -4.43 10.80 -5.70
N LEU A 133 -5.41 11.69 -5.57
CA LEU A 133 -6.75 11.47 -6.12
C LEU A 133 -6.79 11.47 -7.65
N GLN A 134 -5.81 12.06 -8.33
CA GLN A 134 -5.73 12.04 -9.80
C GLN A 134 -5.07 10.76 -10.31
N VAL A 135 -3.99 10.31 -9.67
CA VAL A 135 -3.14 9.26 -10.23
C VAL A 135 -3.41 7.87 -9.66
N ASP A 136 -4.02 7.77 -8.48
CA ASP A 136 -4.23 6.50 -7.79
C ASP A 136 -5.73 6.13 -7.70
N PRO A 137 -6.18 5.11 -8.47
CA PRO A 137 -7.54 4.58 -8.37
C PRO A 137 -7.89 4.12 -6.95
N GLN A 138 -6.95 3.56 -6.20
CA GLN A 138 -7.20 3.06 -4.84
C GLN A 138 -7.49 4.22 -3.86
N SER A 139 -6.79 5.34 -4.03
CA SER A 139 -7.05 6.57 -3.29
C SER A 139 -8.45 7.11 -3.61
N ARG A 140 -8.85 7.12 -4.89
CA ARG A 140 -10.23 7.51 -5.28
C ARG A 140 -11.28 6.61 -4.63
N ILE A 141 -11.09 5.29 -4.63
CA ILE A 141 -11.97 4.32 -3.97
C ILE A 141 -12.04 4.61 -2.46
N SER A 142 -10.89 4.79 -1.82
CA SER A 142 -10.82 5.03 -0.37
C SER A 142 -11.52 6.35 0.02
N PHE A 143 -11.36 7.39 -0.79
CA PHE A 143 -12.05 8.66 -0.62
C PHE A 143 -13.56 8.52 -0.76
N ALA A 144 -14.01 7.87 -1.83
CA ALA A 144 -15.41 7.58 -2.10
C ALA A 144 -16.08 6.79 -0.97
N GLN A 145 -15.41 5.75 -0.46
CA GLN A 145 -15.88 4.96 0.67
C GLN A 145 -16.03 5.83 1.92
N GLY A 146 -15.00 6.63 2.23
CA GLY A 146 -15.05 7.59 3.34
C GLY A 146 -16.24 8.53 3.20
N TRP A 147 -16.45 9.10 2.02
CA TRP A 147 -17.55 10.02 1.76
C TRP A 147 -18.93 9.38 1.99
N ILE A 148 -19.17 8.17 1.48
CA ILE A 148 -20.41 7.43 1.73
C ILE A 148 -20.60 7.18 3.23
N ASP A 149 -19.55 6.74 3.94
CA ASP A 149 -19.62 6.51 5.37
C ASP A 149 -19.99 7.78 6.15
N GLY A 150 -19.42 8.92 5.74
CA GLY A 150 -19.72 10.24 6.30
C GLY A 150 -21.19 10.60 6.13
N VAL A 151 -21.70 10.49 4.90
CA VAL A 151 -23.13 10.73 4.59
C VAL A 151 -24.04 9.82 5.41
N LEU A 152 -23.73 8.54 5.51
CA LEU A 152 -24.56 7.56 6.20
C LEU A 152 -24.51 7.71 7.72
N SER A 153 -23.41 8.19 8.29
CA SER A 153 -23.35 8.51 9.73
C SER A 153 -24.36 9.61 10.11
N VAL A 154 -24.51 10.63 9.26
CA VAL A 154 -25.53 11.66 9.43
C VAL A 154 -26.92 11.07 9.26
N TRP A 155 -27.12 10.25 8.21
CA TRP A 155 -28.40 9.59 7.97
C TRP A 155 -28.88 8.77 9.15
N GLN A 156 -28.01 7.91 9.71
CA GLN A 156 -28.32 7.08 10.87
C GLN A 156 -28.78 7.89 12.09
N THR A 157 -28.29 9.12 12.24
CA THR A 157 -28.64 10.01 13.34
C THR A 157 -30.03 10.64 13.16
N ILE A 158 -30.41 10.98 11.93
CA ILE A 158 -31.66 11.71 11.64
C ILE A 158 -32.79 10.82 11.12
N LYS A 159 -32.49 9.61 10.65
CA LYS A 159 -33.42 8.71 9.95
C LYS A 159 -34.71 8.45 10.72
N THR A 160 -34.60 8.14 12.02
CA THR A 160 -35.77 7.86 12.85
C THR A 160 -36.71 9.05 12.98
N GLN A 161 -36.18 10.28 12.97
CA GLN A 161 -36.98 11.50 13.00
C GLN A 161 -37.69 11.74 11.66
N VAL A 162 -37.01 11.43 10.56
CA VAL A 162 -37.56 11.56 9.20
C VAL A 162 -38.62 10.50 8.93
N ASP A 163 -38.38 9.24 9.33
CA ASP A 163 -39.31 8.13 9.13
C ASP A 163 -40.58 8.24 10.01
N ASN A 164 -40.54 9.07 11.06
CA ASN A 164 -41.68 9.34 11.94
C ASN A 164 -42.64 10.44 11.42
N VAL A 165 -42.36 11.03 10.26
CA VAL A 165 -43.27 12.00 9.63
C VAL A 165 -44.46 11.22 9.02
N GLN A 166 -45.58 11.19 9.74
CA GLN A 166 -46.89 10.73 9.26
C GLN A 166 -47.54 11.74 8.31
#